data_AF-A0A1V4MUL6-F1
#
_entry.id   AF-A0A1V4MUL6-F1
#
_cell.length_a   1.000
_cell.length_b   1.000
_cell.length_c   1.000
_cell.angle_alpha   90.00
_cell.angle_beta   90.00
_cell.angle_gamma   90.00
#
_symmetry.space_group_name_H-M   'P 1'
#
loop_
_entity.id
_entity.type
_entity.pdbx_description
1 polymer ?
#
loop_
_entity_poly.entity_id
_entity_poly.type
_entity_poly.pdbx_seq_one_letter_code
_entity_poly.pdbx_strand_id
1 'polypeptide(L)'
;MEVDSRNGAEYQMELSTRERLEAMIRENPDDIDSRLSLADIIRKDRSPEEALEMYDTVLDLDPDNAVAYLGKGLCYAMSLLDNIPTREIWDRELDEQEMIDNAMEFLEQAAELDPELTDAYNAMGRLYAIIAQEEDAVDMFRQSLQVDPSQLDVVEDLKEITGKPVWKILDKGTWMGEEEEEE
;
A
#
# COMPACT_ATOMS: atom_id res chain seq x y z
N MET A 1 22.22 -27.91 -0.48
CA MET A 1 21.55 -26.65 -0.10
C MET A 1 21.97 -25.63 -1.13
N GLU A 2 21.23 -25.52 -2.22
CA GLU A 2 21.35 -24.39 -3.13
C GLU A 2 20.65 -23.23 -2.43
N VAL A 3 21.44 -22.34 -1.85
CA VAL A 3 20.95 -21.01 -1.49
C VAL A 3 20.66 -20.35 -2.82
N ASP A 4 19.40 -20.01 -3.04
CA ASP A 4 18.84 -19.51 -4.28
C ASP A 4 19.68 -18.33 -4.82
N SER A 5 20.44 -18.57 -5.90
CA SER A 5 21.30 -17.55 -6.51
C SER A 5 20.50 -16.36 -7.05
N ARG A 6 19.17 -16.52 -7.19
CA ARG A 6 18.23 -15.46 -7.59
C ARG A 6 18.02 -14.46 -6.45
N ASN A 7 17.80 -14.94 -5.24
CA ASN A 7 17.68 -14.09 -4.03
C ASN A 7 18.99 -13.37 -3.71
N GLY A 8 20.14 -13.97 -4.02
CA GLY A 8 21.44 -13.33 -3.80
C GLY A 8 21.68 -12.13 -4.71
N ALA A 9 21.23 -12.16 -5.96
CA ALA A 9 21.43 -11.04 -6.90
C ALA A 9 20.45 -9.88 -6.63
N GLU A 10 19.19 -10.20 -6.33
CA GLU A 10 18.16 -9.22 -5.94
C GLU A 10 18.55 -8.51 -4.65
N TYR A 11 18.98 -9.26 -3.62
CA TYR A 11 19.44 -8.69 -2.36
C TYR A 11 20.66 -7.76 -2.53
N GLN A 12 21.62 -8.11 -3.38
CA GLN A 12 22.77 -7.25 -3.68
C GLN A 12 22.36 -6.00 -4.46
N MET A 13 21.35 -6.11 -5.32
CA MET A 13 20.81 -4.97 -6.05
C MET A 13 20.06 -4.02 -5.12
N GLU A 14 19.25 -4.53 -4.20
CA GLU A 14 18.55 -3.75 -3.17
C GLU A 14 19.53 -3.03 -2.25
N LEU A 15 20.55 -3.73 -1.73
CA LEU A 15 21.63 -3.12 -0.93
C LEU A 15 22.32 -1.99 -1.70
N SER A 16 22.69 -2.22 -2.97
CA SER A 16 23.32 -1.19 -3.80
C SER A 16 22.40 -0.01 -4.07
N THR A 17 21.08 -0.26 -4.14
CA THR A 17 20.08 0.78 -4.37
C THR A 17 19.91 1.63 -3.11
N ARG A 18 19.81 1.00 -1.94
CA ARG A 18 19.77 1.67 -0.64
C ARG A 18 20.98 2.58 -0.44
N GLU A 19 22.20 2.07 -0.63
CA GLU A 19 23.44 2.84 -0.48
C GLU A 19 23.45 4.08 -1.40
N ARG A 20 22.95 3.94 -2.63
CA ARG A 20 22.84 5.05 -3.59
C ARG A 20 21.84 6.10 -3.13
N LEU A 21 20.66 5.69 -2.67
CA LEU A 21 19.62 6.60 -2.18
C LEU A 21 20.10 7.36 -0.93
N GLU A 22 20.76 6.67 0.00
CA GLU A 22 21.37 7.30 1.18
C GLU A 22 22.45 8.32 0.79
N ALA A 23 23.26 8.05 -0.23
CA ALA A 23 24.23 9.01 -0.74
C ALA A 23 23.55 10.24 -1.35
N MET A 24 22.48 10.05 -2.13
CA MET A 24 21.71 11.16 -2.72
C MET A 24 21.10 12.05 -1.64
N ILE A 25 20.48 11.46 -0.61
CA ILE A 25 19.92 12.20 0.52
C ILE A 25 21.01 12.93 1.32
N ARG A 26 22.21 12.35 1.42
CA ARG A 26 23.35 13.01 2.09
C ARG A 26 23.85 14.23 1.31
N GLU A 27 23.85 14.15 -0.02
CA GLU A 27 24.26 15.25 -0.90
C GLU A 27 23.17 16.32 -1.00
N ASN A 28 21.91 15.90 -1.03
CA ASN A 28 20.73 16.76 -1.06
C ASN A 28 19.69 16.28 -0.03
N PRO A 29 19.69 16.83 1.19
CA PRO A 29 18.76 16.45 2.25
C PRO A 29 17.29 16.67 1.92
N ASP A 30 16.98 17.50 0.92
CA ASP A 30 15.61 17.85 0.52
C ASP A 30 15.14 17.02 -0.69
N ASP A 31 15.88 15.99 -1.08
CA ASP A 31 15.52 15.07 -2.16
C ASP A 31 14.36 14.15 -1.73
N ILE A 32 13.13 14.61 -1.99
CA ILE A 32 11.89 13.89 -1.63
C ILE A 32 11.80 12.54 -2.34
N ASP A 33 12.05 12.47 -3.64
CA ASP A 33 11.91 11.25 -4.44
C ASP A 33 12.82 10.13 -3.94
N SER A 34 14.08 10.47 -3.64
CA SER A 34 15.05 9.50 -3.10
C SER A 34 14.65 9.05 -1.70
N ARG A 35 14.10 9.97 -0.90
CA ARG A 35 13.63 9.68 0.45
C ARG A 35 12.40 8.77 0.46
N LEU A 36 11.41 9.05 -0.39
CA LEU A 36 10.25 8.19 -0.61
C LEU A 36 10.68 6.80 -1.07
N SER A 37 11.56 6.72 -2.07
CA SER A 37 12.07 5.44 -2.58
C SER A 37 12.78 4.63 -1.48
N LEU A 38 13.57 5.27 -0.62
CA LEU A 38 14.27 4.62 0.47
C LEU A 38 13.30 4.18 1.58
N ALA A 39 12.35 5.03 1.95
CA ALA A 39 11.31 4.72 2.93
C ALA A 39 10.50 3.49 2.49
N ASP A 40 10.22 3.36 1.20
CA ASP A 40 9.46 2.25 0.65
C ASP A 40 10.24 0.92 0.67
N ILE A 41 11.57 0.96 0.47
CA ILE A 41 12.46 -0.19 0.67
C ILE A 41 12.46 -0.59 2.15
N ILE A 42 12.65 0.37 3.06
CA ILE A 42 12.70 0.12 4.51
C ILE A 42 11.37 -0.45 5.03
N ARG A 43 10.25 0.05 4.53
CA ARG A 43 8.91 -0.47 4.83
C ARG A 43 8.78 -1.92 4.36
N LYS A 44 9.23 -2.25 3.15
CA LYS A 44 9.21 -3.64 2.64
C LYS A 44 10.16 -4.57 3.40
N ASP A 45 11.25 -4.03 3.95
CA ASP A 45 12.14 -4.69 4.91
C ASP A 45 11.54 -4.82 6.32
N ARG A 46 10.24 -4.49 6.50
CA ARG A 46 9.47 -4.60 7.75
C ARG A 46 10.08 -3.80 8.92
N SER A 47 10.65 -2.65 8.60
CA SER A 47 11.14 -1.68 9.59
C SER A 47 10.22 -0.44 9.60
N PRO A 48 8.97 -0.55 10.07
CA PRO A 48 7.97 0.50 9.90
C PRO A 48 8.33 1.79 10.63
N GLU A 49 9.01 1.74 11.78
CA GLU A 49 9.40 2.96 12.51
C GLU A 49 10.40 3.80 11.71
N GLU A 50 11.44 3.17 11.13
CA GLU A 50 12.43 3.88 10.32
C GLU A 50 11.77 4.44 9.05
N ALA A 51 10.86 3.69 8.42
CA ALA A 51 10.09 4.17 7.28
C ALA A 51 9.20 5.37 7.64
N LEU A 52 8.52 5.34 8.80
CA LEU A 52 7.70 6.45 9.28
C LEU A 52 8.51 7.73 9.49
N GLU A 53 9.71 7.64 10.07
CA GLU A 53 10.60 8.80 10.22
C GLU A 53 10.97 9.43 8.87
N MET A 54 11.19 8.59 7.86
CA MET A 54 11.46 9.08 6.51
C MET A 54 10.24 9.76 5.88
N TYR A 55 9.05 9.17 6.02
CA TYR A 55 7.81 9.79 5.54
C TYR A 55 7.49 11.08 6.28
N ASP A 56 7.70 11.15 7.59
CA ASP A 56 7.56 12.38 8.38
C ASP A 56 8.48 13.48 7.87
N THR A 57 9.73 13.13 7.54
CA THR A 57 10.65 14.10 6.94
C THR A 57 10.19 14.56 5.55
N VAL A 58 9.57 13.68 4.75
CA VAL A 58 8.96 14.08 3.47
C VAL A 58 7.82 15.07 3.71
N LEU A 59 6.95 14.78 4.68
CA LEU A 59 5.81 15.65 5.01
C LEU A 59 6.24 16.99 5.64
N ASP A 60 7.39 17.04 6.32
CA ASP A 60 7.98 18.31 6.78
C ASP A 60 8.43 19.20 5.60
N LEU A 61 8.85 18.60 4.48
CA LEU A 61 9.31 19.30 3.27
C LEU A 61 8.15 19.60 2.31
N ASP A 62 7.22 18.67 2.19
CA ASP A 62 6.05 18.70 1.32
C ASP A 62 4.83 18.14 2.07
N PRO A 63 4.09 19.00 2.80
CA PRO A 63 2.95 18.57 3.62
C PRO A 63 1.79 17.95 2.84
N ASP A 64 1.71 18.17 1.52
CA ASP A 64 0.62 17.69 0.67
C ASP A 64 1.05 16.44 -0.15
N ASN A 65 2.11 15.74 0.29
CA ASN A 65 2.64 14.58 -0.41
C ASN A 65 1.78 13.31 -0.21
N ALA A 66 0.90 13.01 -1.17
CA ALA A 66 0.00 11.85 -1.13
C ALA A 66 0.75 10.52 -0.96
N VAL A 67 1.92 10.35 -1.59
CA VAL A 67 2.71 9.11 -1.53
C VAL A 67 3.29 8.88 -0.14
N ALA A 68 3.72 9.94 0.56
CA ALA A 68 4.17 9.83 1.94
C ALA A 68 3.03 9.39 2.87
N TYR A 69 1.83 9.96 2.71
CA TYR A 69 0.64 9.54 3.46
C TYR A 69 0.27 8.07 3.18
N LEU A 70 0.27 7.64 1.92
CA LEU A 70 0.08 6.24 1.55
C LEU A 70 1.11 5.35 2.25
N GLY A 71 2.38 5.73 2.21
CA GLY A 71 3.47 5.01 2.86
C GLY A 71 3.27 4.84 4.38
N LYS A 72 2.84 5.91 5.07
CA LYS A 72 2.50 5.85 6.50
C LYS A 72 1.31 4.92 6.76
N GLY A 73 0.24 5.05 5.98
CA GLY A 73 -0.94 4.17 6.09
C GLY A 73 -0.57 2.70 5.92
N LEU A 74 0.27 2.38 4.94
CA LEU A 74 0.78 1.02 4.71
C LEU A 74 1.68 0.52 5.84
N CYS A 75 2.45 1.38 6.53
CA CYS A 75 3.19 0.96 7.73
C CYS A 75 2.25 0.47 8.83
N TYR A 76 1.18 1.22 9.13
CA TYR A 76 0.18 0.85 10.13
C TYR A 76 -0.64 -0.37 9.73
N ALA A 77 -0.98 -0.51 8.45
CA ALA A 77 -1.74 -1.65 7.94
C ALA A 77 -0.91 -2.95 7.80
N MET A 78 0.42 -2.88 7.77
CA MET A 78 1.31 -4.00 7.39
C MET A 78 1.04 -5.29 8.16
N SER A 79 0.93 -5.22 9.49
CA SER A 79 0.65 -6.39 10.33
C SER A 79 -0.67 -7.07 9.96
N LEU A 80 -1.71 -6.27 9.69
CA LEU A 80 -3.03 -6.77 9.32
C LEU A 80 -3.01 -7.36 7.90
N LEU A 81 -2.45 -6.63 6.94
CA LEU A 81 -2.40 -7.01 5.53
C LEU A 81 -1.58 -8.28 5.29
N ASP A 82 -0.44 -8.42 5.99
CA ASP A 82 0.43 -9.58 5.86
C ASP A 82 0.04 -10.74 6.80
N ASN A 83 -0.95 -10.53 7.69
CA ASN A 83 -1.35 -11.46 8.75
C ASN A 83 -0.15 -11.89 9.63
N ILE A 84 0.63 -10.89 10.07
CA ILE A 84 1.81 -11.06 10.90
C ILE A 84 1.54 -10.45 12.27
N PRO A 85 1.90 -11.12 13.37
CA PRO A 85 1.74 -10.54 14.70
C PRO A 85 2.40 -9.16 14.81
N THR A 86 1.66 -8.16 15.29
CA THR A 86 2.13 -6.77 15.46
C THR A 86 3.50 -6.67 16.11
N ARG A 87 3.74 -7.45 17.16
CA ARG A 87 5.01 -7.49 17.90
C ARG A 87 6.21 -7.88 17.04
N GLU A 88 6.01 -8.71 16.01
CA GLU A 88 7.07 -9.09 15.07
C GLU A 88 7.47 -7.94 14.14
N ILE A 89 6.53 -7.04 13.84
CA ILE A 89 6.73 -5.90 12.94
C ILE A 89 7.20 -4.65 13.69
N TRP A 90 6.61 -4.36 14.86
CA TRP A 90 6.82 -3.10 15.61
C TRP A 90 7.72 -3.24 16.85
N ASP A 91 8.21 -4.45 17.16
CA ASP A 91 8.95 -4.78 18.40
C ASP A 91 8.23 -4.33 19.71
N ARG A 92 6.93 -4.07 19.62
CA ARG A 92 6.05 -3.66 20.73
C ARG A 92 4.63 -4.08 20.47
N GLU A 93 3.83 -4.11 21.53
CA GLU A 93 2.38 -4.25 21.42
C GLU A 93 1.80 -2.89 21.01
N LEU A 94 0.95 -2.89 20.00
CA LEU A 94 0.09 -1.78 19.65
C LEU A 94 -1.35 -2.26 19.72
N ASP A 95 -2.26 -1.35 20.07
CA ASP A 95 -3.67 -1.65 20.03
C ASP A 95 -4.12 -1.79 18.56
N GLU A 96 -4.77 -2.90 18.22
CA GLU A 96 -5.17 -3.20 16.86
C GLU A 96 -6.13 -2.14 16.31
N GLN A 97 -7.04 -1.61 17.15
CA GLN A 97 -7.94 -0.55 16.74
C GLN A 97 -7.19 0.74 16.45
N GLU A 98 -6.23 1.11 17.30
CA GLU A 98 -5.36 2.27 17.05
C GLU A 98 -4.56 2.13 15.74
N MET A 99 -4.11 0.91 15.42
CA MET A 99 -3.41 0.66 14.15
C MET A 99 -4.34 0.82 12.95
N ILE A 100 -5.55 0.26 13.02
CA ILE A 100 -6.57 0.40 11.97
C ILE A 100 -6.94 1.87 11.79
N ASP A 101 -7.17 2.61 12.89
CA ASP A 101 -7.56 4.02 12.85
C ASP A 101 -6.45 4.87 12.19
N ASN A 102 -5.18 4.68 12.59
CA ASN A 102 -4.05 5.39 11.97
C ASN A 102 -3.88 5.01 10.49
N ALA A 103 -4.02 3.73 10.15
CA ALA A 103 -3.91 3.28 8.76
C ALA A 103 -4.98 3.94 7.90
N MET A 104 -6.24 3.90 8.33
CA MET A 104 -7.36 4.53 7.63
C MET A 104 -7.17 6.04 7.48
N GLU A 105 -6.80 6.74 8.56
CA GLU A 105 -6.57 8.19 8.52
C GLU A 105 -5.53 8.58 7.47
N PHE A 106 -4.37 7.92 7.45
CA PHE A 106 -3.32 8.24 6.48
C PHE A 106 -3.67 7.82 5.05
N LEU A 107 -4.37 6.70 4.85
CA LEU A 107 -4.82 6.27 3.52
C LEU A 107 -5.89 7.20 2.97
N GLU A 108 -6.82 7.66 3.80
CA GLU A 108 -7.83 8.67 3.43
C GLU A 108 -7.16 9.98 3.02
N GLN A 109 -6.17 10.47 3.79
CA GLN A 109 -5.41 11.66 3.39
C GLN A 109 -4.69 11.48 2.05
N ALA A 110 -4.11 10.30 1.80
CA ALA A 110 -3.47 10.01 0.52
C ALA A 110 -4.47 10.09 -0.65
N ALA A 111 -5.65 9.47 -0.50
CA ALA A 111 -6.72 9.47 -1.50
C ALA A 111 -7.37 10.86 -1.69
N GLU A 112 -7.43 11.68 -0.63
CA GLU A 112 -7.90 13.07 -0.72
C GLU A 112 -6.93 13.97 -1.51
N LEU A 113 -5.62 13.79 -1.30
CA LEU A 113 -4.57 14.55 -1.96
C LEU A 113 -4.35 14.12 -3.41
N ASP A 114 -4.39 12.81 -3.67
CA ASP A 114 -4.31 12.24 -5.01
C ASP A 114 -5.41 11.18 -5.24
N PRO A 115 -6.55 11.59 -5.80
CA PRO A 115 -7.65 10.67 -6.13
C PRO A 115 -7.32 9.67 -7.25
N GLU A 116 -6.19 9.81 -7.95
CA GLU A 116 -5.75 8.83 -8.96
C GLU A 116 -4.82 7.77 -8.35
N LEU A 117 -4.47 7.87 -7.07
CA LEU A 117 -3.61 6.93 -6.37
C LEU A 117 -4.38 5.67 -5.95
N THR A 118 -4.51 4.72 -6.87
CA THR A 118 -5.25 3.47 -6.69
C THR A 118 -4.81 2.65 -5.47
N ASP A 119 -3.51 2.69 -5.15
CA ASP A 119 -2.93 1.98 -4.02
C ASP A 119 -3.57 2.36 -2.67
N ALA A 120 -4.01 3.61 -2.50
CA ALA A 120 -4.70 4.05 -1.28
C ALA A 120 -6.06 3.35 -1.13
N TYR A 121 -6.87 3.37 -2.19
CA TYR A 121 -8.16 2.68 -2.24
C TYR A 121 -8.01 1.17 -2.09
N ASN A 122 -6.98 0.57 -2.70
CA ASN A 122 -6.69 -0.85 -2.58
C ASN A 122 -6.38 -1.25 -1.14
N ALA A 123 -5.51 -0.48 -0.47
CA ALA A 123 -5.14 -0.71 0.91
C ALA A 123 -6.34 -0.58 1.85
N MET A 124 -7.17 0.46 1.68
CA MET A 124 -8.41 0.64 2.45
C MET A 124 -9.37 -0.52 2.20
N GLY A 125 -9.57 -0.93 0.94
CA GLY A 125 -10.46 -2.05 0.59
C GLY A 125 -10.06 -3.36 1.27
N ARG A 126 -8.76 -3.69 1.24
CA ARG A 126 -8.21 -4.87 1.94
C ARG A 126 -8.36 -4.76 3.46
N LEU A 127 -8.11 -3.58 4.01
CA LEU A 127 -8.25 -3.36 5.45
C LEU A 127 -9.70 -3.50 5.91
N TYR A 128 -10.65 -2.91 5.18
CA TYR A 128 -12.08 -3.09 5.40
C TYR A 128 -12.52 -4.56 5.33
N ALA A 129 -11.98 -5.31 4.37
CA ALA A 129 -12.26 -6.74 4.26
C ALA A 129 -11.75 -7.53 5.49
N ILE A 130 -10.56 -7.22 5.98
CA ILE A 130 -9.98 -7.84 7.18
C ILE A 130 -10.84 -7.57 8.42
N ILE A 131 -11.35 -6.36 8.58
CA ILE A 131 -12.22 -5.98 9.71
C ILE A 131 -13.71 -6.35 9.48
N ALA A 132 -13.99 -7.19 8.48
CA ALA A 132 -15.31 -7.69 8.11
C ALA A 132 -16.35 -6.61 7.74
N GLN A 133 -15.88 -5.47 7.23
CA GLN A 133 -16.71 -4.41 6.65
C GLN A 133 -16.77 -4.56 5.13
N GLU A 134 -17.43 -5.63 4.67
CA GLU A 134 -17.46 -6.01 3.25
C GLU A 134 -18.08 -4.95 2.33
N GLU A 135 -19.08 -4.20 2.80
CA GLU A 135 -19.72 -3.14 2.01
C GLU A 135 -18.72 -2.01 1.71
N ASP A 136 -18.01 -1.54 2.73
CA ASP A 136 -16.99 -0.49 2.60
C ASP A 136 -15.79 -0.98 1.77
N ALA A 137 -15.39 -2.25 1.94
CA ALA A 137 -14.35 -2.87 1.13
C ALA A 137 -14.68 -2.83 -0.37
N VAL A 138 -15.91 -3.24 -0.71
CA VAL A 138 -16.41 -3.23 -2.09
C VAL A 138 -16.41 -1.82 -2.67
N ASP A 139 -16.80 -0.81 -1.89
CA ASP A 139 -16.84 0.57 -2.36
C ASP A 139 -15.44 1.14 -2.60
N MET A 140 -14.45 0.82 -1.77
CA MET A 140 -13.06 1.21 -2.01
C MET A 140 -12.47 0.54 -3.25
N PHE A 141 -12.66 -0.77 -3.41
CA PHE A 141 -12.20 -1.48 -4.61
C PHE A 141 -12.89 -0.97 -5.88
N ARG A 142 -14.16 -0.56 -5.80
CA ARG A 142 -14.86 0.09 -6.90
C ARG A 142 -14.21 1.42 -7.27
N GLN A 143 -13.88 2.27 -6.28
CA GLN A 143 -13.19 3.53 -6.54
C GLN A 143 -11.83 3.31 -7.20
N SER A 144 -11.06 2.34 -6.72
CA SER A 144 -9.79 1.95 -7.35
C SER A 144 -9.96 1.51 -8.81
N LEU A 145 -10.91 0.62 -9.09
CA LEU A 145 -11.16 0.11 -10.44
C LEU A 145 -11.79 1.15 -11.37
N GLN A 146 -12.36 2.24 -10.85
CA GLN A 146 -12.77 3.39 -11.67
C GLN A 146 -11.58 4.16 -12.22
N VAL A 147 -10.48 4.23 -11.47
CA VAL A 147 -9.24 4.89 -11.89
C VAL A 147 -8.43 3.98 -12.81
N ASP A 148 -8.14 2.74 -12.37
CA ASP A 148 -7.47 1.72 -13.17
C ASP A 148 -8.27 0.40 -13.19
N PRO A 149 -9.03 0.14 -14.27
CA PRO A 149 -9.79 -1.09 -14.44
C PRO A 149 -8.93 -2.36 -14.66
N SER A 150 -7.62 -2.24 -14.86
CA SER A 150 -6.75 -3.36 -15.23
C SER A 150 -6.14 -4.11 -14.03
N GLN A 151 -6.44 -3.67 -12.81
CA GLN A 151 -5.93 -4.23 -11.56
C GLN A 151 -6.54 -5.61 -11.27
N LEU A 152 -5.85 -6.66 -11.72
CA LEU A 152 -6.32 -8.06 -11.61
C LEU A 152 -6.45 -8.52 -10.17
N ASP A 153 -5.56 -8.10 -9.28
CA ASP A 153 -5.60 -8.42 -7.86
C ASP A 153 -6.84 -7.82 -7.18
N VAL A 154 -7.18 -6.57 -7.51
CA VAL A 154 -8.40 -5.92 -7.01
C VAL A 154 -9.66 -6.60 -7.54
N VAL A 155 -9.64 -7.06 -8.80
CA VAL A 155 -10.72 -7.86 -9.41
C VAL A 155 -10.90 -9.18 -8.68
N GLU A 156 -9.81 -9.85 -8.30
CA GLU A 156 -9.83 -11.08 -7.52
C GLU A 156 -10.36 -10.85 -6.10
N ASP A 157 -9.88 -9.82 -5.41
CA ASP A 157 -10.33 -9.42 -4.06
C ASP A 157 -11.84 -9.13 -4.06
N LEU A 158 -12.33 -8.37 -5.04
CA LEU A 158 -13.76 -8.05 -5.19
C LEU A 158 -14.61 -9.31 -5.45
N LYS A 159 -14.09 -10.25 -6.24
CA LYS A 159 -14.78 -11.52 -6.54
C LYS A 159 -14.82 -12.42 -5.31
N GLU A 160 -13.75 -12.46 -4.52
CA GLU A 160 -13.70 -13.23 -3.27
C GLU A 160 -14.75 -12.74 -2.28
N ILE A 161 -14.85 -11.42 -2.07
CA ILE A 161 -15.80 -10.81 -1.14
C ILE A 161 -17.24 -11.00 -1.61
N THR A 162 -17.52 -10.71 -2.89
CA THR A 162 -18.91 -10.63 -3.38
C THR A 162 -19.45 -11.95 -3.93
N GLY A 163 -18.57 -12.92 -4.24
CA GLY A 163 -18.91 -14.15 -4.95
C GLY A 163 -19.44 -13.92 -6.37
N LYS A 164 -19.33 -12.69 -6.90
CA LYS A 164 -19.87 -12.29 -8.20
C LYS A 164 -18.75 -11.83 -9.11
N PRO A 165 -18.94 -11.98 -10.43
CA PRO A 165 -18.01 -11.40 -11.37
C PRO A 165 -18.05 -9.87 -11.35
N VAL A 166 -16.89 -9.24 -11.55
CA VAL A 166 -16.70 -7.79 -11.41
C VAL A 166 -17.59 -6.94 -12.33
N TRP A 167 -17.89 -7.40 -13.54
CA TRP A 167 -18.78 -6.70 -14.47
C TRP A 167 -20.25 -6.62 -14.00
N LYS A 168 -20.66 -7.41 -12.99
CA LYS A 168 -21.97 -7.26 -12.33
C LYS A 168 -21.96 -6.24 -11.19
N ILE A 169 -20.77 -5.81 -10.76
CA ILE A 169 -20.54 -4.95 -9.59
C ILE A 169 -20.16 -3.54 -10.02
N LEU A 170 -19.41 -3.42 -11.12
CA LEU A 170 -19.04 -2.16 -11.76
C LEU A 170 -20.04 -1.75 -12.84
N ASP A 171 -20.18 -0.43 -13.04
CA ASP A 171 -20.95 0.10 -14.16
C ASP A 171 -20.28 -0.27 -15.50
N LYS A 172 -21.09 -0.52 -16.53
CA LYS A 172 -20.63 -0.92 -17.88
C LYS A 172 -19.60 0.02 -18.54
N GLY A 173 -19.48 1.27 -18.07
CA GLY A 173 -18.48 2.22 -18.55
C GLY A 173 -17.10 2.08 -17.91
N THR A 174 -16.99 1.28 -16.85
CA THR A 174 -15.80 1.17 -15.99
C THR A 174 -14.99 -0.08 -16.33
N TRP A 175 -15.65 -1.19 -16.66
CA TRP A 175 -14.99 -2.47 -16.94
C TRP A 175 -14.69 -2.62 -18.44
N MET A 176 -13.42 -2.82 -18.79
CA MET A 176 -12.97 -3.07 -20.18
C MET A 176 -12.67 -4.54 -20.51
N GLY A 177 -12.89 -5.47 -19.57
CA GLY A 177 -12.72 -6.91 -19.80
C GLY A 177 -13.91 -7.54 -20.56
N GLU A 178 -13.70 -8.74 -21.10
CA GLU A 178 -14.77 -9.48 -21.80
C GLU A 178 -15.93 -9.77 -20.83
N GLU A 179 -17.13 -9.29 -21.13
CA GLU A 179 -18.36 -9.77 -20.49
C GLU A 179 -18.52 -11.24 -20.94
N GLU A 180 -18.22 -12.22 -20.09
CA GLU A 180 -18.65 -13.60 -20.38
C GLU A 180 -20.18 -13.59 -20.44
N GLU A 181 -20.73 -13.76 -21.65
CA GLU A 181 -22.17 -13.95 -21.86
C GLU A 181 -22.59 -15.21 -21.08
N GLU A 182 -23.22 -15.02 -19.91
CA GLU A 182 -23.87 -16.12 -19.20
C GLU A 182 -25.05 -16.63 -20.06
N GLU A 183 -24.92 -17.83 -20.63
CA GLU A 183 -26.00 -18.59 -21.31
C GLU A 183 -27.14 -18.99 -20.36
#